data_AF-A0A7Y8HG19-F1
#
_entry.id   AF-A0A7Y8HG19-F1
#
_cell.length_a   1.000
_cell.length_b   1.000
_cell.length_c   1.000
_cell.angle_alpha   90.00
_cell.angle_beta   90.00
_cell.angle_gamma   90.00
#
_symmetry.space_group_name_H-M   'P 1'
#
loop_
_entity.id
_entity.type
_entity.pdbx_description
1 polymer ?
#
loop_
_entity_poly.entity_id
_entity_poly.type
_entity_poly.pdbx_seq_one_letter_code
_entity_poly.pdbx_strand_id
1 'polypeptide(L)' 'MFRKFIRCGACVGLCPEVFELREDKAWVMGPEKCVTCNCREAVESCPGDAIRLN' A
#
# COMPACT_ATOMS: atom_id res chain seq x y z
N MET A 1 -17.17 4.73 -14.25
CA MET A 1 -16.72 4.00 -13.04
C MET A 1 -15.34 4.55 -12.68
N PHE A 2 -15.29 5.59 -11.85
CA PHE A 2 -14.05 6.32 -11.54
C PHE A 2 -13.27 5.59 -10.44
N ARG A 3 -12.25 4.80 -10.80
CA ARG A 3 -11.24 4.29 -9.85
C ARG A 3 -10.41 5.49 -9.36
N LYS A 4 -10.92 6.16 -8.33
CA LYS A 4 -10.29 7.33 -7.74
C LYS A 4 -9.14 6.82 -6.87
N PHE A 5 -7.91 7.17 -7.23
CA PHE A 5 -6.75 7.04 -6.35
C PHE A 5 -6.98 7.98 -5.16
N ILE A 6 -7.69 7.49 -4.15
CA ILE A 6 -7.85 8.19 -2.88
C ILE A 6 -6.58 7.92 -2.10
N ARG A 7 -5.96 8.98 -1.57
CA ARG A 7 -4.91 8.89 -0.57
C ARG A 7 -5.53 8.35 0.73
N CYS A 8 -5.81 7.05 0.79
CA CYS A 8 -6.48 6.44 1.94
C CYS A 8 -5.49 6.10 3.07
N GLY A 9 -4.21 5.93 2.75
CA GLY A 9 -3.18 5.57 3.73
C GLY A 9 -3.33 4.16 4.34
N ALA A 10 -4.28 3.34 3.85
CA ALA A 10 -4.54 2.00 4.39
C ALA A 10 -3.31 1.09 4.31
N CYS A 11 -2.54 1.16 3.23
CA CYS A 11 -1.31 0.38 3.08
C CYS A 11 -0.24 0.74 4.13
N VAL A 12 -0.13 2.00 4.52
CA VAL A 12 0.79 2.44 5.59
C VAL A 12 0.25 2.09 6.97
N GLY A 13 -1.06 2.11 7.17
CA GLY A 13 -1.67 1.64 8.41
C GLY A 13 -1.52 0.13 8.62
N LEU A 14 -1.65 -0.66 7.54
CA LEU A 14 -1.47 -2.12 7.57
C LEU A 14 0.00 -2.52 7.68
N CYS A 15 0.88 -1.80 6.98
CA CYS A 15 2.26 -2.18 6.75
C CYS A 15 3.17 -0.94 6.72
N PRO A 16 3.37 -0.25 7.86
CA PRO A 16 4.15 1.00 7.92
C PRO A 16 5.64 0.80 7.64
N GLU A 17 6.15 -0.42 7.81
CA GLU A 17 7.55 -0.75 7.54
C GLU A 17 7.83 -0.99 6.05
N VAL A 18 6.79 -1.37 5.29
CA VAL A 18 6.86 -1.70 3.87
C VAL A 18 6.47 -0.49 3.04
N PHE A 19 5.39 0.19 3.42
CA PHE A 19 4.81 1.31 2.70
C PHE A 19 4.99 2.60 3.47
N GLU A 20 5.43 3.64 2.77
CA GLU A 20 5.54 4.99 3.30
C GLU A 20 4.67 5.94 2.47
N LEU A 21 3.86 6.75 3.13
CA LEU A 21 3.00 7.72 2.44
C LEU A 21 3.80 9.01 2.25
N ARG A 22 4.22 9.31 1.02
CA ARG A 22 4.90 10.56 0.70
C ARG A 22 4.07 11.38 -0.27
N GLU A 23 3.83 12.62 0.12
CA GLU A 23 3.02 13.61 -0.62
C GLU A 23 1.60 13.09 -0.89
N ASP A 24 1.38 12.48 -2.05
CA ASP A 24 0.10 11.97 -2.53
C ASP A 24 0.14 10.51 -3.00
N LYS A 25 1.28 9.81 -2.79
CA LYS A 25 1.45 8.42 -3.21
C LYS A 25 2.10 7.59 -2.11
N ALA A 26 1.71 6.32 -2.04
CA ALA A 26 2.41 5.34 -1.23
C ALA A 26 3.65 4.84 -1.97
N TRP A 27 4.79 4.84 -1.28
CA TRP A 27 6.08 4.35 -1.75
C TRP A 27 6.41 3.05 -1.04
N VAL A 28 6.95 2.08 -1.77
CA VAL A 28 7.41 0.82 -1.19
C VAL A 28 8.86 1.00 -0.79
N MET A 29 9.12 1.09 0.52
CA MET A 29 10.45 1.27 1.09
C MET A 29 11.13 -0.05 1.44
N GLY A 30 10.36 -1.11 1.67
CA GLY A 30 10.88 -2.40 2.11
C GLY A 30 10.01 -3.57 1.68
N PRO A 31 10.02 -3.97 0.40
CA PRO A 31 9.21 -5.09 -0.09
C PRO A 31 9.55 -6.42 0.61
N GLU A 32 10.79 -6.58 1.06
CA GLU A 32 11.24 -7.72 1.86
C GLU A 32 10.59 -7.78 3.25
N LYS A 33 10.20 -6.63 3.80
CA LYS A 33 9.51 -6.54 5.09
C LYS A 33 8.04 -6.95 5.01
N CYS A 34 7.60 -7.37 3.83
CA CYS A 34 6.33 -8.05 3.67
C CYS A 34 6.25 -9.40 4.40
N VAL A 35 7.34 -9.83 5.02
CA VAL A 35 7.34 -10.94 5.99
C VAL A 35 6.84 -10.51 7.37
N THR A 36 6.90 -9.23 7.73
CA THR A 36 6.49 -8.71 9.06
C THR A 36 5.02 -8.28 9.10
N CYS A 37 4.39 -8.11 7.94
CA CYS A 37 2.99 -7.72 7.80
C CYS A 37 2.37 -8.34 6.54
N ASN A 38 1.05 -8.33 6.42
CA ASN A 38 0.36 -9.01 5.32
C ASN A 38 0.19 -8.08 4.11
N CYS A 39 1.20 -7.89 3.25
CA CYS A 39 1.04 -6.94 2.13
C CYS A 39 -0.01 -7.37 1.12
N ARG A 40 -0.36 -8.66 1.06
CA ARG A 40 -1.46 -9.13 0.23
C ARG A 40 -2.76 -8.43 0.63
N GLU A 41 -3.02 -8.34 1.93
CA GLU A 41 -4.16 -7.63 2.48
C GLU A 41 -4.10 -6.12 2.22
N ALA A 42 -2.90 -5.53 2.29
CA ALA A 42 -2.68 -4.13 1.93
C ALA A 42 -2.96 -3.83 0.45
N VAL A 43 -2.64 -4.77 -0.45
CA VAL A 43 -2.93 -4.70 -1.88
C VAL A 43 -4.42 -4.87 -2.15
N GLU A 44 -5.05 -5.88 -1.55
CA GLU A 44 -6.49 -6.14 -1.70
C GLU A 44 -7.34 -5.01 -1.11
N SER A 45 -6.87 -4.39 -0.03
CA SER A 45 -7.50 -3.22 0.58
C SER A 45 -7.26 -1.92 -0.19
N CYS A 46 -6.44 -1.93 -1.25
CA CYS A 46 -6.17 -0.72 -2.03
C CYS A 46 -7.29 -0.50 -3.06
N PRO A 47 -8.22 0.45 -2.84
CA PRO A 47 -9.36 0.65 -3.75
C PRO A 47 -8.92 1.16 -5.14
N GLY A 48 -7.70 1.72 -5.23
CA GLY A 48 -7.08 2.16 -6.47
C GLY A 48 -6.33 1.08 -7.23
N ASP A 49 -6.12 -0.12 -6.66
CA ASP A 49 -5.26 -1.17 -7.25
C ASP A 49 -3.85 -0.63 -7.57
N ALA A 50 -3.41 0.34 -6.76
CA ALA A 50 -2.20 1.13 -6.97
C ALA A 50 -0.92 0.34 -6.72
N ILE A 51 -1.05 -0.75 -5.97
CA ILE A 51 0.05 -1.54 -5.44
C ILE A 51 -0.07 -2.93 -6.08
N ARG A 52 1.01 -3.42 -6.68
CA ARG A 52 1.10 -4.80 -7.19
C ARG A 52 2.27 -5.51 -6.54
N LEU A 53 2.00 -6.72 -6.07
CA LEU A 53 3.04 -7.68 -5.69
C LEU A 53 3.46 -8.42 -6.94
N ASN A 54 4.77 -8.58 -7.11
CA ASN A 54 5.37 -9.11 -8.33
C ASN A 54 5.96 -10.50 -8.13
#